data_AF-A0A3M2L992-F1
#
_entry.id   AF-A0A3M2L992-F1
#
_cell.length_a   1.000
_cell.length_b   1.000
_cell.length_c   1.000
_cell.angle_alpha   90.00
_cell.angle_beta   90.00
_cell.angle_gamma   90.00
#
_symmetry.space_group_name_H-M   'P 1'
#
loop_
_entity.id
_entity.type
_entity.pdbx_description
1 polymer ?
#
loop_
_entity_poly.entity_id
_entity_poly.type
_entity_poly.pdbx_seq_one_letter_code
_entity_poly.pdbx_strand_id
1 'polypeptide(L)'
;TTARWSDPAAGAVRAAVVLRDSPRGLVEWGVAAHAERGWTHRAVAPCVRLGIDRQHICDSGGLPVTGEPLKLFPLDGVQPDDGAEDERLALVAGSLGHPERSVGVLVVSLDSRKALSSIDTLFRVHWPGLLSVAVVIEPGRRVLAGLLPERAIPAGGARYFGSSGNAEDDTTFTRAAVRDRHGLLTALLDDTLAARSGASPEGVAADAATLLNEHLPRRLRPKVPPPAEPPEEETMPAVSESAESLAAAGEERAASELDRLRSRLAELESVLASSERRTKRQLTLLRDEASAAEQARSQAEQHADHLAGQLADALTERDLFEEALDDAEAERDAAVRDRGVLAARLADVAPAVASAPPPAASGDRVPGSFEALIAEIAARHPLLVLDDLDGSLAAALDPHPKAASWRRKARDALTTIDAYARAKQRARRAGTPPGPHLSDLLAFVRSGAPGTLISANIIALAESDRVEHQEKFRQARMFPVRPATHPSGRACFTAHIKLERCKPPAPRLHFFDDTDNTGLIYIGYLGPHLATGRTN
;
A
#
# COMPACT_ATOMS: atom_id res chain seq x y z
N THR A 1 16.70 25.62 18.54
CA THR A 1 16.16 26.55 17.53
C THR A 1 14.64 26.49 17.51
N THR A 2 13.95 27.52 16.98
CA THR A 2 12.48 27.51 16.84
C THR A 2 12.09 27.57 15.37
N ALA A 3 11.01 26.89 14.99
CA ALA A 3 10.46 26.85 13.64
C ALA A 3 8.96 27.15 13.64
N ARG A 4 8.45 27.62 12.52
CA ARG A 4 7.01 27.87 12.29
C ARG A 4 6.61 27.39 10.91
N TRP A 5 5.43 26.80 10.81
CA TRP A 5 4.85 26.43 9.52
C TRP A 5 3.32 26.42 9.59
N SER A 6 2.68 26.38 8.43
CA SER A 6 1.24 26.14 8.29
C SER A 6 1.03 24.69 7.90
N ASP A 7 0.15 24.00 8.61
CA ASP A 7 -0.27 22.63 8.33
C ASP A 7 -1.77 22.60 7.99
N PRO A 8 -2.20 21.94 6.91
CA PRO A 8 -3.62 21.89 6.53
C PRO A 8 -4.54 21.29 7.61
N ALA A 9 -4.03 20.33 8.39
CA ALA A 9 -4.78 19.65 9.44
C ALA A 9 -4.55 20.29 10.82
N ALA A 10 -3.31 20.68 11.16
CA ALA A 10 -2.96 21.21 12.48
C ALA A 10 -3.08 22.74 12.61
N GLY A 11 -3.27 23.46 11.49
CA GLY A 11 -3.31 24.93 11.46
C GLY A 11 -1.92 25.55 11.59
N ALA A 12 -1.83 26.72 12.22
CA ALA A 12 -0.54 27.33 12.49
C ALA A 12 0.25 26.51 13.54
N VAL A 13 1.46 26.09 13.18
CA VAL A 13 2.35 25.32 14.04
C VAL A 13 3.57 26.14 14.46
N ARG A 14 3.93 26.04 15.73
CA ARG A 14 5.18 26.54 16.31
C ARG A 14 5.91 25.41 16.98
N ALA A 15 7.14 25.15 16.58
CA ALA A 15 7.98 24.14 17.22
C ALA A 15 9.28 24.72 17.73
N ALA A 16 9.83 24.08 18.75
CA ALA A 16 11.18 24.23 19.20
C ALA A 16 11.89 22.88 19.05
N VAL A 17 13.14 22.95 18.61
CA VAL A 17 13.99 21.79 18.34
C VAL A 17 15.29 21.99 19.10
N VAL A 18 15.69 20.98 19.84
CA VAL A 18 16.97 20.91 20.53
C VAL A 18 17.71 19.69 20.01
N LEU A 19 18.98 19.89 19.67
CA LEU A 19 19.93 18.85 19.31
C LEU A 19 21.07 18.89 20.31
N ARG A 20 21.53 17.72 20.77
CA ARG A 20 22.62 17.59 21.74
C ARG A 20 23.55 16.47 21.30
N ASP A 21 24.86 16.70 21.39
CA ASP A 21 25.83 15.65 21.13
C ASP A 21 25.70 14.53 22.17
N SER A 22 25.59 13.29 21.70
CA SER A 22 25.56 12.10 22.55
C SER A 22 26.96 11.49 22.67
N PRO A 23 27.32 10.88 23.83
CA PRO A 23 28.61 10.21 24.01
C PRO A 23 28.90 9.06 23.02
N ARG A 24 27.89 8.56 22.31
CA ARG A 24 28.00 7.42 21.37
C ARG A 24 28.32 7.83 19.93
N GLY A 25 28.71 9.09 19.68
CA GLY A 25 28.90 9.60 18.31
C GLY A 25 27.57 9.77 17.54
N LEU A 26 26.47 9.88 18.30
CA LEU A 26 25.12 10.11 17.80
C LEU A 26 24.67 11.51 18.23
N VAL A 27 23.66 12.07 17.56
CA VAL A 27 23.04 13.33 17.96
C VAL A 27 21.69 13.02 18.57
N GLU A 28 21.51 13.40 19.84
CA GLU A 28 20.22 13.34 20.52
C GLU A 28 19.30 14.46 20.03
N TRP A 29 18.02 14.16 19.98
CA TRP A 29 17.02 15.08 19.47
C TRP A 29 15.83 15.20 20.41
N GLY A 30 15.35 16.45 20.57
CA GLY A 30 14.11 16.77 21.25
C GLY A 30 13.30 17.80 20.48
N VAL A 31 11.99 17.58 20.40
CA VAL A 31 11.05 18.51 19.77
C VAL A 31 9.85 18.76 20.69
N ALA A 32 9.47 20.03 20.80
CA ALA A 32 8.20 20.42 21.37
C ALA A 32 7.47 21.27 20.34
N ALA A 33 6.18 21.00 20.12
CA ALA A 33 5.43 21.70 19.09
C ALA A 33 3.99 21.96 19.51
N HIS A 34 3.56 23.22 19.32
CA HIS A 34 2.21 23.69 19.52
C HIS A 34 1.51 23.85 18.17
N ALA A 35 0.36 23.20 18.03
CA ALA A 35 -0.52 23.31 16.87
C ALA A 35 -1.83 24.00 17.26
N GLU A 36 -2.26 24.96 16.45
CA GLU A 36 -3.49 25.73 16.68
C GLU A 36 -4.75 24.85 16.82
N ARG A 37 -4.87 23.81 16.00
CA ARG A 37 -6.04 22.91 15.97
C ARG A 37 -5.80 21.58 16.70
N GLY A 38 -4.67 21.44 17.38
CA GLY A 38 -4.22 20.16 17.94
C GLY A 38 -3.61 19.22 16.89
N TRP A 39 -3.04 18.12 17.38
CA TRP A 39 -2.37 17.12 16.55
C TRP A 39 -3.33 15.99 16.18
N THR A 40 -3.29 15.57 14.91
CA THR A 40 -4.07 14.44 14.40
C THR A 40 -3.20 13.65 13.42
N HIS A 41 -3.59 12.40 13.12
CA HIS A 41 -2.96 11.53 12.12
C HIS A 41 -2.90 12.11 10.69
N ARG A 42 -3.46 13.29 10.41
CA ARG A 42 -3.45 13.93 9.08
C ARG A 42 -2.38 14.98 8.90
N ALA A 43 -1.82 15.50 9.98
CA ALA A 43 -0.85 16.58 9.91
C ALA A 43 0.55 16.04 9.58
N VAL A 44 1.46 16.88 9.10
CA VAL A 44 2.82 16.46 8.74
C VAL A 44 3.73 16.50 9.97
N ALA A 45 4.52 15.44 10.16
CA ALA A 45 5.38 15.35 11.33
C ALA A 45 6.54 16.34 11.36
N PRO A 46 6.92 16.84 12.56
CA PRO A 46 7.97 17.83 12.70
C PRO A 46 9.31 17.38 12.11
N CYS A 47 9.76 16.14 12.33
CA CYS A 47 11.07 15.71 11.78
C CYS A 47 11.12 15.74 10.26
N VAL A 48 10.04 15.36 9.57
CA VAL A 48 9.94 15.38 8.11
C VAL A 48 9.89 16.83 7.64
N ARG A 49 9.06 17.65 8.30
CA ARG A 49 8.93 19.06 7.97
C ARG A 49 10.23 19.84 8.17
N LEU A 50 11.03 19.44 9.15
CA LEU A 50 12.30 20.07 9.51
C LEU A 50 13.51 19.46 8.78
N GLY A 51 13.31 18.44 7.92
CA GLY A 51 14.38 17.78 7.17
C GLY A 51 15.38 17.01 8.05
N ILE A 52 14.93 16.57 9.22
CA ILE A 52 15.71 15.79 10.20
C ILE A 52 15.68 14.30 9.86
N ASP A 53 14.68 13.87 9.10
CA ASP A 53 14.54 12.48 8.70
C ASP A 53 15.77 12.00 7.92
N ARG A 54 16.18 10.75 8.17
CA ARG A 54 17.29 10.08 7.47
C ARG A 54 18.68 10.72 7.67
N GLN A 55 18.84 11.65 8.63
CA GLN A 55 20.13 12.30 8.94
C GLN A 55 20.98 11.59 10.01
N HIS A 56 20.84 10.26 10.18
CA HIS A 56 21.51 9.47 11.24
C HIS A 56 21.25 9.99 12.68
N ILE A 57 20.09 10.60 12.91
CA ILE A 57 19.66 11.11 14.22
C ILE A 57 18.84 10.03 14.93
N CYS A 58 19.05 9.88 16.23
CA CYS A 58 18.29 8.96 17.07
C CYS A 58 17.65 9.69 18.26
N ASP A 59 16.66 9.04 18.86
CA ASP A 59 16.19 9.44 20.18
C ASP A 59 17.22 9.04 21.27
N SER A 60 16.95 9.42 22.51
CA SER A 60 17.79 9.08 23.66
C SER A 60 17.87 7.58 23.96
N GLY A 61 16.94 6.78 23.44
CA GLY A 61 16.95 5.31 23.51
C GLY A 61 17.76 4.66 22.38
N GLY A 62 18.26 5.44 21.41
CA GLY A 62 19.01 4.96 20.25
C GLY A 62 18.13 4.54 19.07
N LEU A 63 16.81 4.77 19.11
CA LEU A 63 15.94 4.50 17.97
C LEU A 63 16.11 5.57 16.89
N PRO A 64 16.23 5.18 15.60
CA PRO A 64 16.38 6.14 14.52
C PRO A 64 15.12 6.99 14.34
N VAL A 65 15.33 8.28 14.11
CA VAL A 65 14.25 9.24 13.83
C VAL A 65 13.96 9.21 12.34
N THR A 66 12.82 8.63 11.95
CA THR A 66 12.44 8.43 10.56
C THR A 66 10.96 8.69 10.34
N GLY A 67 10.60 9.40 9.25
CA GLY A 67 9.21 9.61 8.84
C GLY A 67 8.48 8.34 8.37
N GLU A 68 9.18 7.21 8.30
CA GLU A 68 8.65 5.91 7.91
C GLU A 68 8.54 4.97 9.12
N PRO A 69 7.58 4.02 9.12
CA PRO A 69 7.46 3.05 10.20
C PRO A 69 8.69 2.15 10.25
N LEU A 70 9.10 1.77 11.45
CA LEU A 70 10.12 0.74 11.64
C LEU A 70 9.52 -0.62 11.27
N LYS A 71 9.88 -1.14 10.10
CA LYS A 71 9.47 -2.46 9.62
C LYS A 71 10.39 -3.53 10.21
N LEU A 72 9.90 -4.26 11.21
CA LEU A 72 10.65 -5.28 11.95
C LEU A 72 10.39 -6.68 11.38
N PHE A 73 10.65 -6.84 10.09
CA PHE A 73 10.52 -8.08 9.31
C PHE A 73 11.28 -7.95 7.98
N PRO A 74 11.57 -9.06 7.28
CA PRO A 74 12.39 -8.98 6.07
C PRO A 74 11.70 -8.16 4.97
N LEU A 75 12.42 -7.25 4.32
CA LEU A 75 11.90 -6.49 3.17
C LEU A 75 11.97 -7.36 1.90
N ASP A 76 10.96 -7.29 1.05
CA ASP A 76 10.91 -8.06 -0.19
C ASP A 76 12.09 -7.66 -1.11
N GLY A 77 12.85 -8.65 -1.59
CA GLY A 77 14.04 -8.43 -2.44
C GLY A 77 15.37 -8.31 -1.69
N VAL A 78 15.38 -8.36 -0.36
CA VAL A 78 16.59 -8.44 0.46
C VAL A 78 16.70 -9.87 1.01
N GLN A 79 17.78 -10.59 0.69
CA GLN A 79 18.07 -11.89 1.31
C GLN A 79 18.19 -11.67 2.84
N PRO A 80 17.51 -12.48 3.67
CA PRO A 80 17.68 -12.37 5.12
C PRO A 80 19.14 -12.68 5.45
N ASP A 81 19.82 -11.73 6.08
CA ASP A 81 21.06 -12.00 6.78
C ASP A 81 20.65 -12.57 8.14
N ASP A 82 20.99 -13.83 8.41
CA ASP A 82 20.46 -14.68 9.51
C ASP A 82 20.76 -14.15 10.94
N GLY A 83 21.18 -12.90 11.10
CA GLY A 83 21.34 -12.19 12.39
C GLY A 83 20.86 -10.74 12.42
N ALA A 84 20.65 -10.09 11.27
CA ALA A 84 20.31 -8.65 11.23
C ALA A 84 18.90 -8.33 11.75
N GLU A 85 17.98 -9.31 11.70
CA GLU A 85 16.62 -9.14 12.21
C GLU A 85 16.54 -9.23 13.73
N ASP A 86 17.27 -10.18 14.29
CA ASP A 86 17.40 -10.36 15.73
C ASP A 86 18.10 -9.14 16.36
N GLU A 87 19.09 -8.56 15.67
CA GLU A 87 19.73 -7.31 16.09
C GLU A 87 18.77 -6.11 16.09
N ARG A 88 17.92 -5.96 15.05
CA ARG A 88 16.92 -4.88 15.02
C ARG A 88 15.83 -5.07 16.07
N LEU A 89 15.36 -6.29 16.27
CA LEU A 89 14.38 -6.61 17.31
C LEU A 89 14.96 -6.38 18.70
N ALA A 90 16.24 -6.73 18.92
CA ALA A 90 16.97 -6.46 20.16
C ALA A 90 17.20 -4.96 20.39
N LEU A 91 17.53 -4.19 19.33
CA LEU A 91 17.65 -2.73 19.41
C LEU A 91 16.33 -2.09 19.83
N VAL A 92 15.22 -2.48 19.19
CA VAL A 92 13.90 -1.96 19.56
C VAL A 92 13.55 -2.36 20.99
N ALA A 93 13.71 -3.63 21.37
CA ALA A 93 13.44 -4.08 22.74
C ALA A 93 14.28 -3.33 23.79
N GLY A 94 15.57 -3.14 23.52
CA GLY A 94 16.49 -2.38 24.38
C GLY A 94 16.07 -0.92 24.54
N SER A 95 15.67 -0.26 23.45
CA SER A 95 15.14 1.10 23.53
C SER A 95 13.79 1.18 24.24
N LEU A 96 12.90 0.18 24.05
CA LEU A 96 11.61 0.11 24.75
C LEU A 96 11.76 0.01 26.27
N GLY A 97 12.86 -0.60 26.73
CA GLY A 97 13.23 -0.68 28.14
C GLY A 97 14.11 0.47 28.65
N HIS A 98 14.54 1.40 27.80
CA HIS A 98 15.49 2.44 28.20
C HIS A 98 14.82 3.49 29.11
N PRO A 99 15.33 3.73 30.34
CA PRO A 99 14.67 4.58 31.34
C PRO A 99 14.65 6.06 30.94
N GLU A 100 15.62 6.50 30.15
CA GLU A 100 15.75 7.90 29.72
C GLU A 100 15.13 8.17 28.32
N ARG A 101 14.32 7.24 27.79
CA ARG A 101 13.72 7.41 26.46
C ARG A 101 12.80 8.64 26.46
N SER A 102 13.00 9.59 25.57
CA SER A 102 12.16 10.82 25.51
C SER A 102 10.97 10.71 24.54
N VAL A 103 10.95 9.67 23.70
CA VAL A 103 9.96 9.45 22.63
C VAL A 103 9.10 8.22 22.92
N GLY A 104 7.78 8.32 22.71
CA GLY A 104 6.89 7.18 22.82
C GLY A 104 6.99 6.25 21.61
N VAL A 105 6.77 4.95 21.78
CA VAL A 105 6.78 3.97 20.67
C VAL A 105 5.47 3.20 20.62
N LEU A 106 4.75 3.25 19.50
CA LEU A 106 3.60 2.41 19.24
C LEU A 106 4.02 1.18 18.44
N VAL A 107 3.88 -0.01 19.01
CA VAL A 107 4.18 -1.27 18.31
C VAL A 107 2.88 -1.90 17.83
N VAL A 108 2.77 -2.11 16.52
CA VAL A 108 1.59 -2.67 15.84
C VAL A 108 1.91 -4.09 15.34
N SER A 109 1.13 -5.07 15.77
CA SER A 109 1.20 -6.46 15.28
C SER A 109 0.23 -6.69 14.14
N LEU A 110 0.75 -7.20 13.03
CA LEU A 110 -0.02 -7.64 11.87
C LEU A 110 0.04 -9.16 11.70
N ASP A 111 -1.03 -9.74 11.14
CA ASP A 111 -1.11 -11.19 10.90
C ASP A 111 -0.18 -11.64 9.75
N SER A 112 0.11 -10.76 8.78
CA SER A 112 1.01 -11.05 7.65
C SER A 112 1.49 -9.78 6.94
N ARG A 113 2.56 -9.89 6.13
CA ARG A 113 3.04 -8.78 5.27
C ARG A 113 1.99 -8.26 4.29
N LYS A 114 1.07 -9.11 3.84
CA LYS A 114 -0.03 -8.69 2.93
C LYS A 114 -0.96 -7.67 3.59
N ALA A 115 -1.05 -7.67 4.92
CA ALA A 115 -1.79 -6.65 5.65
C ALA A 115 -1.05 -5.28 5.65
N LEU A 116 0.27 -5.26 5.46
CA LEU A 116 1.06 -4.03 5.39
C LEU A 116 0.65 -3.18 4.18
N SER A 117 0.55 -3.78 2.98
CA SER A 117 0.16 -3.05 1.76
C SER A 117 -1.24 -2.44 1.86
N SER A 118 -2.13 -3.02 2.67
CA SER A 118 -3.48 -2.50 2.90
C SER A 118 -3.52 -1.34 3.90
N ILE A 119 -2.43 -1.12 4.64
CA ILE A 119 -2.32 -0.16 5.75
C ILE A 119 -1.17 0.83 5.51
N ASP A 120 -0.41 0.69 4.41
CA ASP A 120 0.73 1.55 4.06
C ASP A 120 0.32 3.03 3.91
N THR A 121 -0.94 3.31 3.56
CA THR A 121 -1.51 4.66 3.56
C THR A 121 -1.70 5.27 4.95
N LEU A 122 -1.96 4.46 5.99
CA LEU A 122 -2.04 4.92 7.39
C LEU A 122 -0.65 5.28 7.94
N PHE A 123 0.34 4.55 7.48
CA PHE A 123 1.73 4.65 7.89
C PHE A 123 2.52 5.71 7.09
N ARG A 124 1.85 6.54 6.29
CA ARG A 124 2.46 7.73 5.67
C ARG A 124 2.51 8.93 6.61
N VAL A 125 1.88 8.82 7.79
CA VAL A 125 1.84 9.90 8.79
C VAL A 125 2.32 9.39 10.13
N HIS A 126 3.63 9.15 10.22
CA HIS A 126 4.32 8.95 11.48
C HIS A 126 4.66 10.28 12.10
N TRP A 127 4.71 10.35 13.42
CA TRP A 127 5.07 11.55 14.19
C TRP A 127 6.38 11.39 14.97
N PRO A 128 7.51 11.08 14.31
CA PRO A 128 8.77 10.91 15.01
C PRO A 128 9.06 12.17 15.80
N GLY A 129 9.58 11.99 17.02
CA GLY A 129 9.83 13.06 18.00
C GLY A 129 8.76 13.21 19.05
N LEU A 130 7.54 12.75 18.76
CA LEU A 130 6.46 12.61 19.73
C LEU A 130 6.04 11.13 19.87
N LEU A 131 5.98 10.42 18.74
CA LEU A 131 5.61 9.01 18.63
C LEU A 131 6.35 8.33 17.45
N SER A 132 7.16 7.32 17.76
CA SER A 132 7.69 6.37 16.76
C SER A 132 6.72 5.21 16.59
N VAL A 133 6.61 4.63 15.39
CA VAL A 133 5.79 3.44 15.16
C VAL A 133 6.65 2.31 14.64
N ALA A 134 6.48 1.14 15.25
CA ALA A 134 7.12 -0.10 14.82
C ALA A 134 6.05 -1.11 14.38
N VAL A 135 6.27 -1.76 13.25
CA VAL A 135 5.36 -2.76 12.69
C VAL A 135 6.04 -4.12 12.71
N VAL A 136 5.37 -5.09 13.33
CA VAL A 136 5.84 -6.47 13.48
C VAL A 136 4.82 -7.45 12.92
N ILE A 137 5.31 -8.56 12.36
CA ILE A 137 4.48 -9.73 12.02
C ILE A 137 4.63 -10.82 13.09
N GLU A 138 3.77 -11.84 13.03
CA GLU A 138 3.71 -12.93 14.02
C GLU A 138 5.08 -13.49 14.46
N PRO A 139 6.05 -13.84 13.57
CA PRO A 139 7.38 -14.26 13.99
C PRO A 139 8.13 -13.24 14.86
N GLY A 140 8.28 -12.00 14.39
CA GLY A 140 8.99 -10.94 15.13
C GLY A 140 8.28 -10.54 16.42
N ARG A 141 6.94 -10.61 16.46
CA ARG A 141 6.18 -10.40 17.71
C ARG A 141 6.54 -11.44 18.77
N ARG A 142 6.73 -12.70 18.40
CA ARG A 142 7.13 -13.75 19.36
C ARG A 142 8.53 -13.50 19.92
N VAL A 143 9.46 -13.03 19.09
CA VAL A 143 10.80 -12.64 19.54
C VAL A 143 10.71 -11.47 20.53
N LEU A 144 9.98 -10.40 20.20
CA LEU A 144 9.77 -9.28 21.12
C LEU A 144 9.05 -9.69 22.41
N ALA A 145 8.09 -10.61 22.34
CA ALA A 145 7.42 -11.13 23.52
C ALA A 145 8.37 -11.93 24.43
N GLY A 146 9.38 -12.59 23.87
CA GLY A 146 10.45 -13.23 24.64
C GLY A 146 11.41 -12.23 25.29
N LEU A 147 11.72 -11.12 24.60
CA LEU A 147 12.59 -10.06 25.11
C LEU A 147 11.89 -9.13 26.12
N LEU A 148 10.57 -8.98 26.02
CA LEU A 148 9.72 -8.13 26.87
C LEU A 148 8.55 -8.95 27.46
N PRO A 149 8.82 -9.96 28.29
CA PRO A 149 7.79 -10.92 28.75
C PRO A 149 6.68 -10.25 29.56
N GLU A 150 7.01 -9.24 30.37
CA GLU A 150 6.05 -8.50 31.19
C GLU A 150 5.22 -7.49 30.38
N ARG A 151 5.60 -7.20 29.13
CA ARG A 151 5.00 -6.15 28.29
C ARG A 151 4.69 -6.66 26.89
N ALA A 152 4.18 -7.89 26.80
CA ALA A 152 3.92 -8.57 25.54
C ALA A 152 2.89 -7.82 24.66
N ILE A 153 3.19 -7.77 23.37
CA ILE A 153 2.33 -7.15 22.35
C ILE A 153 1.20 -8.12 21.98
N PRO A 154 -0.07 -7.68 21.94
CA PRO A 154 -1.19 -8.56 21.57
C PRO A 154 -1.12 -8.99 20.11
N ALA A 155 -1.57 -10.22 19.82
CA ALA A 155 -1.66 -10.74 18.47
C ALA A 155 -2.73 -10.00 17.65
N GLY A 156 -2.34 -9.41 16.52
CA GLY A 156 -3.25 -8.62 15.68
C GLY A 156 -3.74 -7.33 16.33
N GLY A 157 -3.00 -6.82 17.33
CA GLY A 157 -3.31 -5.57 18.04
C GLY A 157 -2.11 -4.63 18.11
N ALA A 158 -2.18 -3.62 18.96
CA ALA A 158 -1.10 -2.65 19.17
C ALA A 158 -0.85 -2.39 20.67
N ARG A 159 0.36 -1.96 21.01
CA ARG A 159 0.75 -1.54 22.36
C ARG A 159 1.59 -0.26 22.29
N TYR A 160 1.27 0.71 23.14
CA TYR A 160 2.03 1.95 23.29
C TYR A 160 3.04 1.84 24.44
N PHE A 161 4.24 2.37 24.23
CA PHE A 161 5.32 2.43 25.19
C PHE A 161 5.70 3.91 25.42
N GLY A 162 5.22 4.52 26.51
CA GLY A 162 5.48 5.93 26.86
C GLY A 162 6.93 6.24 27.25
N SER A 163 7.33 7.52 27.11
CA SER A 163 8.72 7.98 27.26
C SER A 163 9.29 7.80 28.68
N SER A 164 8.58 8.23 29.72
CA SER A 164 9.05 8.09 31.10
C SER A 164 8.60 6.78 31.72
N GLY A 165 9.52 6.10 32.40
CA GLY A 165 9.31 4.77 32.98
C GLY A 165 8.06 4.65 33.86
N ASN A 166 7.47 3.45 33.82
CA ASN A 166 6.45 2.92 34.75
C ASN A 166 5.23 3.81 35.04
N ALA A 167 4.70 4.55 34.07
CA ALA A 167 3.32 5.03 34.20
C ALA A 167 2.36 3.85 33.93
N GLU A 168 1.58 3.49 34.95
CA GLU A 168 0.62 2.38 35.06
C GLU A 168 -0.52 2.37 34.00
N ASP A 169 -0.45 3.24 32.99
CA ASP A 169 -1.43 3.37 31.92
C ASP A 169 -1.09 2.44 30.75
N ASP A 170 -1.05 1.14 31.04
CA ASP A 170 -0.97 0.08 30.03
C ASP A 170 -2.32 0.02 29.28
N THR A 171 -2.52 0.88 28.27
CA THR A 171 -3.72 0.81 27.42
C THR A 171 -3.64 -0.44 26.56
N THR A 172 -4.22 -1.53 27.07
CA THR A 172 -4.24 -2.84 26.42
C THR A 172 -5.51 -2.93 25.57
N PHE A 173 -5.37 -2.90 24.24
CA PHE A 173 -6.54 -2.92 23.35
C PHE A 173 -6.94 -4.36 22.96
N THR A 174 -8.21 -4.68 23.17
CA THR A 174 -8.79 -6.03 23.04
C THR A 174 -9.01 -6.52 21.59
N ARG A 175 -9.18 -7.83 21.43
CA ARG A 175 -9.39 -8.61 20.19
C ARG A 175 -10.57 -8.20 19.28
N ALA A 176 -11.41 -7.23 19.66
CA ALA A 176 -12.70 -6.97 18.99
C ALA A 176 -12.61 -6.16 17.67
N ALA A 177 -11.43 -5.68 17.27
CA ALA A 177 -11.26 -4.70 16.20
C ALA A 177 -11.01 -5.24 14.78
N VAL A 178 -11.33 -6.50 14.50
CA VAL A 178 -10.87 -7.19 13.27
C VAL A 178 -11.64 -6.79 11.98
N ARG A 179 -12.72 -6.00 12.07
CA ARG A 179 -13.59 -5.67 10.92
C ARG A 179 -13.35 -4.30 10.27
N ASP A 180 -12.81 -3.33 10.99
CA ASP A 180 -12.37 -2.01 10.48
C ASP A 180 -11.00 -1.65 11.06
N ARG A 181 -9.95 -2.28 10.50
CA ARG A 181 -8.56 -2.08 10.92
C ARG A 181 -8.07 -0.65 10.66
N HIS A 182 -8.64 0.03 9.66
CA HIS A 182 -8.22 1.36 9.29
C HIS A 182 -8.72 2.40 10.29
N GLY A 183 -10.03 2.42 10.55
CA GLY A 183 -10.64 3.32 11.54
C GLY A 183 -10.06 3.14 12.95
N LEU A 184 -9.80 1.89 13.34
CA LEU A 184 -9.15 1.59 14.62
C LEU A 184 -7.74 2.21 14.72
N LEU A 185 -6.87 1.95 13.74
CA LEU A 185 -5.49 2.45 13.78
C LEU A 185 -5.43 3.98 13.75
N THR A 186 -6.34 4.62 13.01
CA THR A 186 -6.49 6.07 13.00
C THR A 186 -6.90 6.61 14.36
N ALA A 187 -7.95 6.04 14.97
CA ALA A 187 -8.39 6.43 16.31
C ALA A 187 -7.26 6.22 17.34
N LEU A 188 -6.53 5.10 17.25
CA LEU A 188 -5.40 4.80 18.12
C LEU A 188 -4.28 5.83 18.02
N LEU A 189 -3.96 6.30 16.81
CA LEU A 189 -2.96 7.35 16.62
C LEU A 189 -3.43 8.68 17.23
N ASP A 190 -4.67 9.07 16.99
CA ASP A 190 -5.24 10.31 17.52
C ASP A 190 -5.33 10.28 19.07
N ASP A 191 -5.76 9.16 19.66
CA ASP A 191 -5.82 8.95 21.11
C ASP A 191 -4.43 9.00 21.76
N THR A 192 -3.43 8.38 21.11
CA THR A 192 -2.05 8.40 21.59
C THR A 192 -1.45 9.81 21.54
N LEU A 193 -1.76 10.58 20.49
CA LEU A 193 -1.34 11.98 20.38
C LEU A 193 -2.01 12.85 21.45
N ALA A 194 -3.30 12.64 21.70
CA ALA A 194 -4.03 13.32 22.76
C ALA A 194 -3.44 13.02 24.14
N ALA A 195 -3.19 11.74 24.45
CA ALA A 195 -2.53 11.32 25.69
C ALA A 195 -1.13 11.95 25.84
N ARG A 196 -0.32 11.96 24.76
CA ARG A 196 1.02 12.58 24.78
C ARG A 196 0.96 14.08 25.02
N SER A 197 -0.05 14.78 24.50
CA SER A 197 -0.22 16.22 24.70
C SER A 197 -0.47 16.61 26.17
N GLY A 198 -0.99 15.69 26.98
CA GLY A 198 -1.22 15.89 28.42
C GLY A 198 -0.01 15.59 29.31
N ALA A 199 1.03 14.94 28.78
CA ALA A 199 2.20 14.54 29.54
C ALA A 199 3.36 15.53 29.40
N SER A 200 4.03 15.84 30.51
CA SER A 200 5.25 16.65 30.50
C SER A 200 6.38 15.93 29.77
N PRO A 201 7.10 16.59 28.84
CA PRO A 201 8.28 16.00 28.22
C PRO A 201 9.46 16.01 29.18
N GLU A 202 10.37 15.05 29.00
CA GLU A 202 11.61 14.89 29.77
C GLU A 202 12.84 15.00 28.86
N GLY A 203 14.03 15.15 29.45
CA GLY A 203 15.29 15.22 28.72
C GLY A 203 15.36 16.36 27.71
N VAL A 204 15.95 16.10 26.54
CA VAL A 204 16.13 17.09 25.46
C VAL A 204 14.80 17.68 24.97
N ALA A 205 13.69 16.94 25.11
CA ALA A 205 12.35 17.43 24.76
C ALA A 205 11.80 18.44 25.80
N ALA A 206 12.23 18.36 27.06
CA ALA A 206 11.90 19.36 28.09
C ALA A 206 12.57 20.71 27.78
N ASP A 207 13.83 20.67 27.32
CA ASP A 207 14.55 21.86 26.88
C ASP A 207 13.88 22.51 25.66
N ALA A 208 13.40 21.68 24.72
CA ALA A 208 12.60 22.14 23.60
C ALA A 208 11.28 22.78 24.06
N ALA A 209 10.59 22.20 25.05
CA ALA A 209 9.34 22.75 25.58
C ALA A 209 9.57 24.11 26.27
N THR A 210 10.66 24.24 27.03
CA THR A 210 11.07 25.50 27.66
C THR A 210 11.33 26.57 26.58
N LEU A 211 12.13 26.23 25.57
CA LEU A 211 12.43 27.12 24.45
C LEU A 211 11.16 27.54 23.69
N LEU A 212 10.22 26.61 23.49
CA LEU A 212 8.94 26.90 22.86
C LEU A 212 8.10 27.89 23.69
N ASN A 213 8.02 27.67 25.01
CA ASN A 213 7.24 28.50 25.93
C ASN A 213 7.74 29.95 26.00
N GLU A 214 9.05 30.16 25.96
CA GLU A 214 9.65 31.51 25.88
C GLU A 214 9.15 32.27 24.64
N HIS A 215 8.96 31.56 23.52
CA HIS A 215 8.63 32.12 22.22
C HIS A 215 7.12 32.06 21.87
N LEU A 216 6.29 31.52 22.78
CA LEU A 216 4.84 31.51 22.69
C LEU A 216 4.21 32.77 23.32
N PRO A 217 3.22 33.39 22.67
CA PRO A 217 2.39 34.43 23.30
C PRO A 217 1.80 33.93 24.63
N ARG A 218 1.77 34.79 25.67
CA ARG A 218 1.29 34.41 27.02
C ARG A 218 -0.07 33.69 27.03
N ARG A 219 -0.97 34.03 26.10
CA ARG A 219 -2.30 33.41 25.95
C ARG A 219 -2.29 31.95 25.47
N LEU A 220 -1.21 31.52 24.83
CA LEU A 220 -1.02 30.17 24.27
C LEU A 220 -0.08 29.31 25.12
N ARG A 221 0.44 29.85 26.23
CA ARG A 221 1.27 29.07 27.16
C ARG A 221 0.38 28.12 27.96
N PRO A 222 0.77 26.86 28.16
CA PRO A 222 0.07 25.98 29.10
C PRO A 222 0.03 26.66 30.48
N LYS A 223 -1.12 26.62 31.15
CA LYS A 223 -1.26 27.12 32.53
C LYS A 223 -0.39 26.25 33.44
N VAL A 224 0.81 26.70 33.74
CA VAL A 224 1.60 26.20 34.87
C VAL A 224 0.89 26.68 36.14
N PRO A 225 0.59 25.81 37.12
CA PRO A 225 0.09 26.26 38.41
C PRO A 225 1.17 27.12 39.08
N PRO A 226 0.87 28.36 39.50
CA PRO A 226 1.88 29.21 40.11
C PRO A 226 2.29 28.67 41.50
N PRO A 227 3.57 28.77 41.91
CA PRO A 227 3.92 28.72 43.32
C PRO A 227 3.40 29.98 44.01
N ALA A 228 2.89 29.82 45.22
CA ALA A 228 2.31 30.91 46.01
C ALA A 228 3.41 31.89 46.48
N GLU A 229 3.20 33.19 46.22
CA GLU A 229 3.89 34.27 46.93
C GLU A 229 2.96 34.87 48.01
N PRO A 230 3.52 35.28 49.17
CA PRO A 230 2.76 35.83 50.30
C PRO A 230 2.45 37.33 50.12
N PRO A 231 1.56 37.91 50.94
CA PRO A 231 1.00 39.24 50.71
C PRO A 231 1.87 40.38 51.26
N GLU A 232 1.76 41.53 50.60
CA GLU A 232 2.15 42.85 51.09
C GLU A 232 1.12 43.36 52.12
N GLU A 233 1.58 44.10 53.14
CA GLU A 233 0.72 45.03 53.89
C GLU A 233 1.41 46.38 54.11
N GLU A 234 0.64 47.43 53.84
CA GLU A 234 0.93 48.85 53.91
C GLU A 234 1.08 49.36 55.36
N THR A 235 1.78 50.50 55.55
CA THR A 235 1.17 51.79 55.97
C THR A 235 2.22 52.82 56.40
N MET A 236 2.04 54.04 55.89
CA MET A 236 2.69 55.27 56.37
C MET A 236 1.70 56.05 57.27
N PRO A 237 2.14 56.73 58.35
CA PRO A 237 1.29 57.68 59.06
C PRO A 237 1.50 59.13 58.58
N ALA A 238 0.43 59.91 58.76
CA ALA A 238 0.26 61.29 58.36
C ALA A 238 0.90 62.28 59.34
N VAL A 239 1.35 63.44 58.84
CA VAL A 239 1.50 64.67 59.63
C VAL A 239 1.13 65.89 58.77
N SER A 240 0.33 66.78 59.36
CA SER A 240 -0.15 68.06 58.84
C SER A 240 0.90 69.17 58.94
N GLU A 241 0.95 70.12 57.99
CA GLU A 241 1.24 71.53 58.31
C GLU A 241 0.97 72.52 57.14
N SER A 242 0.23 73.59 57.48
CA SER A 242 0.34 75.01 57.12
C SER A 242 0.44 75.52 55.66
N ALA A 243 -0.49 76.44 55.35
CA ALA A 243 -0.85 76.96 54.02
C ALA A 243 0.12 77.93 53.31
N GLU A 244 1.25 78.30 53.90
CA GLU A 244 2.30 79.11 53.21
C GLU A 244 3.43 78.24 52.62
N SER A 245 3.51 76.96 53.02
CA SER A 245 4.37 75.94 52.39
C SER A 245 3.80 75.41 51.06
N LEU A 246 2.48 75.52 50.86
CA LEU A 246 1.74 74.94 49.72
C LEU A 246 1.95 75.66 48.37
N ALA A 247 2.37 76.92 48.37
CA ALA A 247 2.67 77.66 47.13
C ALA A 247 4.06 77.32 46.57
N ALA A 248 5.09 77.30 47.44
CA ALA A 248 6.43 76.84 47.09
C ALA A 248 6.47 75.33 46.80
N ALA A 249 5.76 74.52 47.60
CA ALA A 249 5.58 73.09 47.32
C ALA A 249 4.73 72.83 46.07
N GLY A 250 3.90 73.79 45.62
CA GLY A 250 3.11 73.72 44.39
C GLY A 250 3.98 73.90 43.14
N GLU A 251 4.90 74.87 43.15
CA GLU A 251 5.87 75.06 42.07
C GLU A 251 6.89 73.91 42.02
N GLU A 252 7.36 73.42 43.17
CA GLU A 252 8.30 72.30 43.25
C GLU A 252 7.63 70.96 42.84
N ARG A 253 6.34 70.75 43.17
CA ARG A 253 5.54 69.63 42.65
C ARG A 253 5.28 69.75 41.16
N ALA A 254 4.96 70.94 40.65
CA ALA A 254 4.73 71.16 39.23
C ALA A 254 6.01 70.93 38.41
N ALA A 255 7.17 71.38 38.91
CA ALA A 255 8.47 71.12 38.30
C ALA A 255 8.82 69.61 38.31
N SER A 256 8.57 68.93 39.42
CA SER A 256 8.76 67.47 39.54
C SER A 256 7.84 66.70 38.61
N GLU A 257 6.58 67.13 38.44
CA GLU A 257 5.62 66.52 37.53
C GLU A 257 6.02 66.74 36.06
N LEU A 258 6.55 67.91 35.72
CA LEU A 258 7.03 68.23 34.38
C LEU A 258 8.28 67.40 34.01
N ASP A 259 9.19 67.18 34.98
CA ASP A 259 10.36 66.31 34.79
C ASP A 259 9.97 64.83 34.68
N ARG A 260 8.97 64.40 35.48
CA ARG A 260 8.35 63.08 35.36
C ARG A 260 7.72 62.86 33.98
N LEU A 261 6.97 63.84 33.47
CA LEU A 261 6.34 63.77 32.15
C LEU A 261 7.38 63.77 31.01
N ARG A 262 8.45 64.55 31.13
CA ARG A 262 9.58 64.53 30.17
C ARG A 262 10.29 63.18 30.16
N SER A 263 10.54 62.60 31.34
CA SER A 263 11.11 61.26 31.46
C SER A 263 10.20 60.20 30.85
N ARG A 264 8.88 60.31 31.08
CA ARG A 264 7.87 59.41 30.50
C ARG A 264 7.80 59.52 28.97
N LEU A 265 7.89 60.74 28.42
CA LEU A 265 7.94 60.97 26.98
C LEU A 265 9.19 60.36 26.35
N ALA A 266 10.36 60.57 26.95
CA ALA A 266 11.62 59.97 26.49
C ALA A 266 11.56 58.43 26.53
N GLU A 267 10.93 57.86 27.55
CA GLU A 267 10.70 56.41 27.66
C GLU A 267 9.78 55.90 26.54
N LEU A 268 8.67 56.60 26.27
CA LEU A 268 7.73 56.25 25.19
C LEU A 268 8.37 56.37 23.80
N GLU A 269 9.17 57.39 23.55
CA GLU A 269 9.90 57.56 22.28
C GLU A 269 10.92 56.45 22.06
N SER A 270 11.64 56.04 23.11
CA SER A 270 12.56 54.90 23.08
C SER A 270 11.81 53.58 22.78
N VAL A 271 10.66 53.37 23.41
CA VAL A 271 9.80 52.20 23.16
C VAL A 271 9.29 52.22 21.72
N LEU A 272 8.83 53.36 21.20
CA LEU A 272 8.36 53.49 19.82
C LEU A 272 9.48 53.18 18.81
N ALA A 273 10.66 53.76 18.99
CA ALA A 273 11.82 53.50 18.13
C ALA A 273 12.25 52.02 18.16
N SER A 274 12.18 51.37 19.33
CA SER A 274 12.46 49.94 19.46
C SER A 274 11.40 49.07 18.77
N SER A 275 10.13 49.47 18.84
CA SER A 275 8.98 48.85 18.15
C SER A 275 9.10 48.95 16.63
N GLU A 276 9.47 50.12 16.10
CA GLU A 276 9.64 50.33 14.66
C GLU A 276 10.79 49.48 14.11
N ARG A 277 11.93 49.44 14.82
CA ARG A 277 13.06 48.58 14.44
C ARG A 277 12.67 47.10 14.44
N ARG A 278 11.89 46.66 15.43
CA ARG A 278 11.38 45.28 15.50
C ARG A 278 10.45 44.97 14.33
N THR A 279 9.51 45.86 14.04
CA THR A 279 8.56 45.71 12.92
C THR A 279 9.27 45.68 11.58
N LYS A 280 10.26 46.56 11.37
CA LYS A 280 11.06 46.58 10.13
C LYS A 280 11.85 45.28 9.94
N ARG A 281 12.49 44.76 10.99
CA ARG A 281 13.17 43.46 10.94
C ARG A 281 12.20 42.32 10.63
N GLN A 282 11.02 42.33 11.23
CA GLN A 282 9.99 41.32 11.00
C GLN A 282 9.46 41.35 9.56
N LEU A 283 9.29 42.55 8.97
CA LEU A 283 8.90 42.70 7.56
C LEU A 283 9.98 42.19 6.60
N THR A 284 11.26 42.41 6.90
CA THR A 284 12.36 41.85 6.08
C THR A 284 12.34 40.33 6.12
N LEU A 285 12.24 39.73 7.30
CA LEU A 285 12.16 38.27 7.44
C LEU A 285 10.97 37.67 6.68
N LEU A 286 9.78 38.28 6.77
CA LEU A 286 8.60 37.81 6.04
C LEU A 286 8.77 37.90 4.52
N ARG A 287 9.49 38.91 4.02
CA ARG A 287 9.79 39.03 2.58
C ARG A 287 10.74 37.94 2.11
N ASP A 288 11.79 37.67 2.89
CA ASP A 288 12.75 36.62 2.58
C ASP A 288 12.08 35.23 2.62
N GLU A 289 11.22 34.98 3.61
CA GLU A 289 10.40 33.76 3.69
C GLU A 289 9.45 33.62 2.50
N ALA A 290 8.78 34.70 2.08
CA ALA A 290 7.89 34.68 0.92
C ALA A 290 8.65 34.37 -0.38
N SER A 291 9.83 34.98 -0.56
CA SER A 291 10.68 34.72 -1.73
C SER A 291 11.17 33.27 -1.76
N ALA A 292 11.60 32.72 -0.61
CA ALA A 292 12.01 31.32 -0.52
C ALA A 292 10.85 30.36 -0.80
N ALA A 293 9.64 30.67 -0.30
CA ALA A 293 8.45 29.87 -0.57
C ALA A 293 8.06 29.88 -2.06
N GLU A 294 8.18 31.02 -2.72
CA GLU A 294 7.91 31.15 -4.16
C GLU A 294 8.92 30.37 -5.01
N GLN A 295 10.20 30.40 -4.65
CA GLN A 295 11.23 29.57 -5.27
C GLN A 295 10.95 28.07 -5.08
N ALA A 296 10.61 27.65 -3.86
CA ALA A 296 10.28 26.26 -3.57
C ALA A 296 9.04 25.79 -4.36
N ARG A 297 8.03 26.66 -4.50
CA ARG A 297 6.84 26.38 -5.31
C ARG A 297 7.21 26.21 -6.79
N SER A 298 8.02 27.12 -7.34
CA SER A 298 8.46 27.03 -8.74
C SER A 298 9.26 25.74 -9.01
N GLN A 299 10.12 25.33 -8.09
CA GLN A 299 10.85 24.06 -8.18
C GLN A 299 9.90 22.84 -8.12
N ALA A 300 8.90 22.88 -7.25
CA ALA A 300 7.90 21.83 -7.14
C ALA A 300 7.05 21.72 -8.42
N GLU A 301 6.65 22.85 -9.02
CA GLU A 301 5.94 22.91 -10.30
C GLU A 301 6.79 22.32 -11.43
N GLN A 302 8.07 22.69 -11.53
CA GLN A 302 8.99 22.12 -12.51
C GLN A 302 9.18 20.60 -12.35
N HIS A 303 9.27 20.12 -11.11
CA HIS A 303 9.38 18.69 -10.84
C HIS A 303 8.08 17.96 -11.19
N ALA A 304 6.91 18.55 -10.89
CA ALA A 304 5.62 17.99 -11.27
C ALA A 304 5.49 17.88 -12.80
N ASP A 305 5.90 18.91 -13.54
CA ASP A 305 5.90 18.88 -15.02
C ASP A 305 6.85 17.82 -15.57
N HIS A 306 8.03 17.66 -14.95
CA HIS A 306 8.98 16.62 -15.33
C HIS A 306 8.42 15.21 -15.12
N LEU A 307 7.80 14.94 -13.95
CA LEU A 307 7.16 13.66 -13.65
C LEU A 307 5.96 13.40 -14.58
N ALA A 308 5.20 14.44 -14.92
CA ALA A 308 4.10 14.32 -15.87
C ALA A 308 4.59 13.93 -17.27
N GLY A 309 5.72 14.50 -17.71
CA GLY A 309 6.40 14.08 -18.95
C GLY A 309 6.85 12.63 -18.92
N GLN A 310 7.54 12.21 -17.85
CA GLN A 310 7.97 10.82 -17.69
C GLN A 310 6.79 9.83 -17.68
N LEU A 311 5.66 10.21 -17.08
CA LEU A 311 4.45 9.39 -17.10
C LEU A 311 3.86 9.27 -18.50
N ALA A 312 3.82 10.36 -19.28
CA ALA A 312 3.34 10.34 -20.66
C ALA A 312 4.22 9.46 -21.56
N ASP A 313 5.54 9.56 -21.39
CA ASP A 313 6.51 8.73 -22.12
C ASP A 313 6.34 7.25 -21.77
N ALA A 314 6.25 6.91 -20.47
CA ALA A 314 6.04 5.54 -20.02
C ALA A 314 4.71 4.94 -20.49
N LEU A 315 3.65 5.75 -20.58
CA LEU A 315 2.36 5.31 -21.13
C LEU A 315 2.47 5.04 -22.63
N THR A 316 3.17 5.88 -23.38
CA THR A 316 3.42 5.68 -24.82
C THR A 316 4.25 4.41 -25.06
N GLU A 317 5.30 4.21 -24.26
CA GLU A 317 6.16 3.03 -24.34
C GLU A 317 5.38 1.74 -24.03
N ARG A 318 4.51 1.77 -23.01
CA ARG A 318 3.59 0.67 -22.70
C ARG A 318 2.70 0.33 -23.89
N ASP A 319 2.13 1.33 -24.56
CA ASP A 319 1.22 1.12 -25.68
C ASP A 319 1.96 0.51 -26.89
N LEU A 320 3.20 0.95 -27.16
CA LEU A 320 4.06 0.36 -28.17
C LEU A 320 4.43 -1.11 -27.86
N PHE A 321 4.78 -1.41 -26.60
CA PHE A 321 5.06 -2.78 -26.20
C PHE A 321 3.82 -3.68 -26.26
N GLU A 322 2.63 -3.12 -26.02
CA GLU A 322 1.38 -3.87 -26.14
C GLU A 322 1.07 -4.24 -27.60
N GLU A 323 1.27 -3.32 -28.54
CA GLU A 323 1.14 -3.59 -29.98
C GLU A 323 2.16 -4.64 -30.44
N ALA A 324 3.44 -4.49 -30.06
CA ALA A 324 4.48 -5.45 -30.40
C ALA A 324 4.21 -6.86 -29.83
N LEU A 325 3.62 -6.94 -28.63
CA LEU A 325 3.21 -8.21 -28.03
C LEU A 325 2.05 -8.83 -28.82
N ASP A 326 1.02 -8.06 -29.17
CA ASP A 326 -0.12 -8.54 -29.96
C ASP A 326 0.35 -9.10 -31.32
N ASP A 327 1.30 -8.42 -31.99
CA ASP A 327 1.91 -8.88 -33.26
C ASP A 327 2.73 -10.17 -33.10
N ALA A 328 3.60 -10.23 -32.09
CA ALA A 328 4.42 -11.41 -31.81
C ALA A 328 3.54 -12.62 -31.44
N GLU A 329 2.44 -12.40 -30.72
CA GLU A 329 1.47 -13.46 -30.42
C GLU A 329 0.75 -13.94 -31.68
N ALA A 330 0.37 -13.03 -32.59
CA ALA A 330 -0.27 -13.38 -33.86
C ALA A 330 0.66 -14.22 -34.75
N GLU A 331 1.94 -13.84 -34.85
CA GLU A 331 2.96 -14.59 -35.61
C GLU A 331 3.19 -15.98 -35.02
N ARG A 332 3.37 -16.06 -33.69
CA ARG A 332 3.49 -17.34 -32.98
C ARG A 332 2.29 -18.24 -33.24
N ASP A 333 1.08 -17.71 -33.11
CA ASP A 333 -0.15 -18.49 -33.27
C ASP A 333 -0.32 -18.97 -34.73
N ALA A 334 0.11 -18.17 -35.72
CA ALA A 334 0.16 -18.60 -37.12
C ALA A 334 1.18 -19.72 -37.33
N ALA A 335 2.41 -19.58 -36.84
CA ALA A 335 3.44 -20.61 -36.97
C ALA A 335 3.05 -21.94 -36.30
N VAL A 336 2.40 -21.89 -35.13
CA VAL A 336 1.91 -23.09 -34.44
C VAL A 336 0.83 -23.79 -35.28
N ARG A 337 -0.12 -23.04 -35.85
CA ARG A 337 -1.14 -23.60 -36.75
C ARG A 337 -0.51 -24.23 -37.98
N ASP A 338 0.37 -23.50 -38.68
CA ASP A 338 1.00 -23.98 -39.90
C ASP A 338 1.77 -25.28 -39.64
N ARG A 339 2.52 -25.33 -38.53
CA ARG A 339 3.18 -26.56 -38.08
C ARG A 339 2.17 -27.70 -37.85
N GLY A 340 1.05 -27.43 -37.17
CA GLY A 340 0.00 -28.42 -36.92
C GLY A 340 -0.65 -28.96 -38.19
N VAL A 341 -0.98 -28.07 -39.13
CA VAL A 341 -1.57 -28.42 -40.44
C VAL A 341 -0.57 -29.22 -41.27
N LEU A 342 0.69 -28.80 -41.34
CA LEU A 342 1.74 -29.51 -42.05
C LEU A 342 2.02 -30.88 -41.43
N ALA A 343 2.05 -30.98 -40.09
CA ALA A 343 2.21 -32.26 -39.39
C ALA A 343 1.04 -33.22 -39.66
N ALA A 344 -0.20 -32.71 -39.72
CA ALA A 344 -1.36 -33.51 -40.10
C ALA A 344 -1.28 -34.01 -41.55
N ARG A 345 -0.97 -33.12 -42.50
CA ARG A 345 -0.80 -33.48 -43.92
C ARG A 345 0.33 -34.50 -44.10
N LEU A 346 1.44 -34.35 -43.40
CA LEU A 346 2.56 -35.30 -43.46
C LEU A 346 2.16 -36.66 -42.86
N ALA A 347 1.41 -36.67 -41.77
CA ALA A 347 0.88 -37.90 -41.17
C ALA A 347 -0.10 -38.63 -42.09
N ASP A 348 -0.88 -37.92 -42.90
CA ASP A 348 -1.80 -38.51 -43.89
C ASP A 348 -1.06 -39.12 -45.10
N VAL A 349 0.14 -38.62 -45.42
CA VAL A 349 0.99 -39.14 -46.51
C VAL A 349 1.84 -40.33 -46.06
N ALA A 350 2.04 -40.50 -44.75
CA ALA A 350 2.97 -41.50 -44.19
C ALA A 350 2.43 -42.95 -44.12
N PRO A 351 1.11 -43.23 -44.17
CA PRO A 351 0.62 -44.56 -44.46
C PRO A 351 -0.37 -44.57 -45.66
N ALA A 352 0.10 -45.16 -46.76
CA ALA A 352 -0.61 -45.70 -47.92
C ALA A 352 -0.70 -44.84 -49.21
N VAL A 353 0.03 -45.37 -50.21
CA VAL A 353 -0.43 -45.46 -51.60
C VAL A 353 -1.90 -45.91 -51.64
N ALA A 354 -2.70 -45.23 -52.47
CA ALA A 354 -4.06 -45.53 -52.96
C ALA A 354 -5.25 -44.75 -52.33
N SER A 355 -5.69 -43.78 -53.13
CA SER A 355 -7.09 -43.42 -53.45
C SER A 355 -7.95 -42.66 -52.42
N ALA A 356 -8.00 -41.34 -52.57
CA ALA A 356 -9.23 -40.53 -52.71
C ALA A 356 -8.85 -39.10 -53.13
N PRO A 357 -9.69 -38.39 -53.92
CA PRO A 357 -9.45 -36.97 -54.17
C PRO A 357 -9.54 -36.19 -52.85
N PRO A 358 -8.67 -35.20 -52.62
CA PRO A 358 -8.71 -34.41 -51.40
C PRO A 358 -10.09 -33.76 -51.26
N PRO A 359 -10.73 -33.79 -50.08
CA PRO A 359 -11.95 -33.03 -49.85
C PRO A 359 -11.63 -31.56 -50.19
N ALA A 360 -12.46 -30.98 -51.05
CA ALA A 360 -12.35 -29.57 -51.43
C ALA A 360 -12.18 -28.74 -50.16
N ALA A 361 -11.22 -27.82 -50.20
CA ALA A 361 -10.93 -26.87 -49.14
C ALA A 361 -12.19 -26.05 -48.81
N SER A 362 -13.07 -26.62 -47.97
CA SER A 362 -14.20 -25.93 -47.38
C SER A 362 -13.59 -24.80 -46.55
N GLY A 363 -13.83 -23.58 -47.01
CA GLY A 363 -13.02 -22.41 -46.71
C GLY A 363 -12.64 -22.23 -45.25
N ASP A 364 -11.43 -21.73 -45.05
CA ASP A 364 -10.80 -21.27 -43.80
C ASP A 364 -11.53 -20.07 -43.16
N ARG A 365 -12.84 -19.94 -43.40
CA ARG A 365 -13.66 -18.85 -42.90
C ARG A 365 -14.02 -19.16 -41.45
N VAL A 366 -13.61 -18.27 -40.55
CA VAL A 366 -14.04 -18.32 -39.14
C VAL A 366 -15.54 -18.10 -39.09
N PRO A 367 -16.29 -18.87 -38.29
CA PRO A 367 -17.72 -18.66 -38.09
C PRO A 367 -18.05 -17.21 -37.69
N GLY A 368 -19.19 -16.70 -38.15
CA GLY A 368 -19.60 -15.31 -37.95
C GLY A 368 -19.95 -14.97 -36.49
N SER A 369 -20.34 -15.97 -35.69
CA SER A 369 -20.71 -15.86 -34.28
C SER A 369 -20.21 -17.06 -33.49
N PHE A 370 -20.17 -16.94 -32.16
CA PHE A 370 -19.81 -18.07 -31.28
C PHE A 370 -20.85 -19.18 -31.34
N GLU A 371 -22.13 -18.84 -31.52
CA GLU A 371 -23.20 -19.82 -31.73
C GLU A 371 -22.96 -20.68 -32.98
N ALA A 372 -22.62 -20.03 -34.10
CA ALA A 372 -22.28 -20.74 -35.34
C ALA A 372 -21.04 -21.62 -35.18
N LEU A 373 -20.05 -21.18 -34.38
CA LEU A 373 -18.88 -21.98 -34.04
C LEU A 373 -19.26 -23.23 -33.23
N ILE A 374 -20.09 -23.08 -32.21
CA ILE A 374 -20.53 -24.21 -31.36
C ILE A 374 -21.28 -25.25 -32.21
N ALA A 375 -22.23 -24.80 -33.04
CA ALA A 375 -22.98 -25.69 -33.94
C ALA A 375 -22.07 -26.41 -34.95
N GLU A 376 -21.10 -25.68 -35.52
CA GLU A 376 -20.08 -26.24 -36.40
C GLU A 376 -19.25 -27.34 -35.71
N ILE A 377 -18.81 -27.08 -34.48
CA ILE A 377 -17.96 -28.01 -33.73
C ILE A 377 -18.76 -29.27 -33.33
N ALA A 378 -19.99 -29.09 -32.85
CA ALA A 378 -20.88 -30.20 -32.51
C ALA A 378 -21.12 -31.14 -33.71
N ALA A 379 -21.22 -30.60 -34.93
CA ALA A 379 -21.42 -31.40 -36.12
C ALA A 379 -20.16 -32.18 -36.58
N ARG A 380 -18.96 -31.65 -36.34
CA ARG A 380 -17.70 -32.19 -36.90
C ARG A 380 -16.86 -32.98 -35.90
N HIS A 381 -17.03 -32.75 -34.60
CA HIS A 381 -16.20 -33.32 -33.55
C HIS A 381 -17.03 -34.13 -32.55
N PRO A 382 -17.46 -35.36 -32.92
CA PRO A 382 -18.36 -36.17 -32.10
C PRO A 382 -17.76 -36.68 -30.78
N LEU A 383 -16.44 -36.54 -30.58
CA LEU A 383 -15.79 -36.85 -29.30
C LEU A 383 -15.90 -35.72 -28.28
N LEU A 384 -16.38 -34.54 -28.71
CA LEU A 384 -16.64 -33.39 -27.85
C LEU A 384 -18.12 -33.37 -27.48
N VAL A 385 -18.41 -33.25 -26.18
CA VAL A 385 -19.77 -33.11 -25.65
C VAL A 385 -20.02 -31.63 -25.34
N LEU A 386 -20.96 -31.02 -26.05
CA LEU A 386 -21.35 -29.61 -25.92
C LEU A 386 -22.83 -29.45 -25.48
N ASP A 387 -23.51 -30.56 -25.16
CA ASP A 387 -24.97 -30.64 -24.99
C ASP A 387 -25.53 -29.61 -23.98
N ASP A 388 -24.79 -29.32 -22.90
CA ASP A 388 -25.18 -28.40 -21.82
C ASP A 388 -24.38 -27.09 -21.80
N LEU A 389 -23.70 -26.75 -22.91
CA LEU A 389 -22.94 -25.51 -23.01
C LEU A 389 -23.89 -24.31 -23.12
N ASP A 390 -23.80 -23.36 -22.18
CA ASP A 390 -24.58 -22.13 -22.23
C ASP A 390 -24.10 -21.20 -23.36
N GLY A 391 -24.76 -21.30 -24.51
CA GLY A 391 -24.46 -20.49 -25.69
C GLY A 391 -24.66 -18.99 -25.47
N SER A 392 -25.44 -18.56 -24.47
CA SER A 392 -25.67 -17.13 -24.21
C SER A 392 -24.40 -16.43 -23.70
N LEU A 393 -23.58 -17.13 -22.92
CA LEU A 393 -22.31 -16.61 -22.40
C LEU A 393 -21.26 -16.46 -23.49
N ALA A 394 -21.26 -17.39 -24.46
CA ALA A 394 -20.40 -17.30 -25.63
C ALA A 394 -20.87 -16.19 -26.57
N ALA A 395 -22.18 -16.05 -26.78
CA ALA A 395 -22.78 -14.98 -27.60
C ALA A 395 -22.52 -13.58 -27.02
N ALA A 396 -22.43 -13.44 -25.69
CA ALA A 396 -22.07 -12.17 -25.03
C ALA A 396 -20.68 -11.65 -25.44
N LEU A 397 -19.81 -12.50 -26.00
CA LEU A 397 -18.49 -12.11 -26.51
C LEU A 397 -18.54 -11.53 -27.93
N ASP A 398 -19.58 -11.82 -28.72
CA ASP A 398 -19.66 -11.45 -30.14
C ASP A 398 -19.60 -9.94 -30.43
N PRO A 399 -20.13 -9.02 -29.58
CA PRO A 399 -20.00 -7.58 -29.78
C PRO A 399 -18.57 -7.04 -29.61
N HIS A 400 -17.65 -7.82 -29.04
CA HIS A 400 -16.31 -7.32 -28.71
C HIS A 400 -15.42 -7.17 -29.97
N PRO A 401 -14.58 -6.12 -30.08
CA PRO A 401 -13.71 -5.94 -31.25
C PRO A 401 -12.78 -7.13 -31.56
N LYS A 402 -12.29 -7.81 -30.52
CA LYS A 402 -11.45 -9.03 -30.64
C LYS A 402 -12.24 -10.33 -30.85
N ALA A 403 -13.58 -10.30 -30.97
CA ALA A 403 -14.41 -11.51 -31.02
C ALA A 403 -14.03 -12.47 -32.16
N ALA A 404 -13.71 -11.94 -33.36
CA ALA A 404 -13.28 -12.78 -34.49
C ALA A 404 -11.97 -13.54 -34.19
N SER A 405 -11.02 -12.91 -33.50
CA SER A 405 -9.77 -13.55 -33.08
C SER A 405 -10.03 -14.64 -32.05
N TRP A 406 -10.88 -14.36 -31.06
CA TRP A 406 -11.25 -15.35 -30.04
C TRP A 406 -12.04 -16.53 -30.61
N ARG A 407 -12.93 -16.31 -31.59
CA ARG A 407 -13.62 -17.40 -32.31
C ARG A 407 -12.64 -18.29 -33.07
N ARG A 408 -11.62 -17.70 -33.72
CA ARG A 408 -10.55 -18.48 -34.36
C ARG A 408 -9.78 -19.31 -33.35
N LYS A 409 -9.32 -18.70 -32.25
CA LYS A 409 -8.60 -19.41 -31.17
C LYS A 409 -9.44 -20.52 -30.54
N ALA A 410 -10.74 -20.28 -30.32
CA ALA A 410 -11.66 -21.29 -29.80
C ALA A 410 -11.85 -22.46 -30.77
N ARG A 411 -11.98 -22.19 -32.08
CA ARG A 411 -12.02 -23.22 -33.12
C ARG A 411 -10.75 -24.07 -33.14
N ASP A 412 -9.59 -23.43 -33.14
CA ASP A 412 -8.27 -24.09 -33.11
C ASP A 412 -8.13 -24.97 -31.85
N ALA A 413 -8.56 -24.45 -30.70
CA ALA A 413 -8.55 -25.15 -29.44
C ALA A 413 -9.43 -26.40 -29.45
N LEU A 414 -10.70 -26.26 -29.86
CA LEU A 414 -11.66 -27.37 -29.94
C LEU A 414 -11.19 -28.44 -30.94
N THR A 415 -10.63 -28.03 -32.08
CA THR A 415 -10.05 -28.94 -33.07
C THR A 415 -8.85 -29.70 -32.51
N THR A 416 -7.98 -29.01 -31.74
CA THR A 416 -6.82 -29.63 -31.08
C THR A 416 -7.27 -30.64 -30.00
N ILE A 417 -8.30 -30.31 -29.23
CA ILE A 417 -8.89 -31.21 -28.22
C ILE A 417 -9.46 -32.47 -28.88
N ASP A 418 -10.19 -32.35 -29.99
CA ASP A 418 -10.70 -33.51 -30.75
C ASP A 418 -9.55 -34.35 -31.33
N ALA A 419 -8.49 -33.73 -31.85
CA ALA A 419 -7.31 -34.44 -32.34
C ALA A 419 -6.63 -35.27 -31.23
N TYR A 420 -6.52 -34.70 -30.03
CA TYR A 420 -6.03 -35.39 -28.84
C TYR A 420 -6.94 -36.57 -28.44
N ALA A 421 -8.26 -36.36 -28.37
CA ALA A 421 -9.21 -37.43 -28.07
C ALA A 421 -9.14 -38.59 -29.08
N ARG A 422 -9.03 -38.27 -30.37
CA ARG A 422 -8.85 -39.27 -31.44
C ARG A 422 -7.52 -40.00 -31.31
N ALA A 423 -6.44 -39.32 -30.94
CA ALA A 423 -5.14 -39.95 -30.75
C ALA A 423 -5.19 -40.97 -29.60
N LYS A 424 -5.81 -40.63 -28.46
CA LYS A 424 -6.05 -41.58 -27.37
C LYS A 424 -6.95 -42.74 -27.80
N GLN A 425 -8.04 -42.46 -28.52
CA GLN A 425 -8.93 -43.51 -29.02
C GLN A 425 -8.22 -44.48 -29.99
N ARG A 426 -7.36 -43.97 -30.88
CA ARG A 426 -6.54 -44.79 -31.79
C ARG A 426 -5.55 -45.67 -31.02
N ALA A 427 -4.83 -45.11 -30.05
CA ALA A 427 -3.90 -45.86 -29.21
C ALA A 427 -4.60 -47.03 -28.50
N ARG A 428 -5.78 -46.78 -27.92
CA ARG A 428 -6.58 -47.84 -27.28
C ARG A 428 -7.07 -48.90 -28.25
N ARG A 429 -7.58 -48.51 -29.43
CA ARG A 429 -8.01 -49.47 -30.47
C ARG A 429 -6.86 -50.33 -30.98
N ALA A 430 -5.64 -49.80 -31.00
CA ALA A 430 -4.44 -50.53 -31.36
C ALA A 430 -3.90 -51.43 -30.24
N GLY A 431 -4.46 -51.37 -29.03
CA GLY A 431 -3.97 -52.12 -27.87
C GLY A 431 -2.64 -51.60 -27.30
N THR A 432 -2.18 -50.43 -27.74
CA THR A 432 -0.93 -49.82 -27.27
C THR A 432 -1.21 -48.89 -26.10
N PRO A 433 -0.47 -48.96 -24.98
CA PRO A 433 -0.62 -48.00 -23.90
C PRO A 433 -0.33 -46.58 -24.43
N PRO A 434 -1.13 -45.57 -24.06
CA PRO A 434 -0.86 -44.20 -24.46
C PRO A 434 0.52 -43.77 -23.94
N GLY A 435 1.39 -43.32 -24.85
CA GLY A 435 2.72 -42.83 -24.48
C GLY A 435 2.66 -41.53 -23.68
N PRO A 436 3.80 -41.03 -23.14
CA PRO A 436 3.84 -39.84 -22.30
C PRO A 436 3.24 -38.57 -22.96
N HIS A 437 3.27 -38.49 -24.29
CA HIS A 437 2.68 -37.39 -25.06
C HIS A 437 1.14 -37.43 -25.11
N LEU A 438 0.49 -38.46 -24.56
CA LEU A 438 -0.96 -38.62 -24.46
C LEU A 438 -1.45 -38.68 -23.01
N SER A 439 -0.61 -38.27 -22.03
CA SER A 439 -1.00 -38.21 -20.62
C SER A 439 -2.13 -37.20 -20.39
N ASP A 440 -2.04 -36.05 -21.05
CA ASP A 440 -2.98 -34.94 -20.97
C ASP A 440 -2.85 -34.07 -22.23
N LEU A 441 -3.78 -33.12 -22.39
CA LEU A 441 -3.79 -32.20 -23.54
C LEU A 441 -2.51 -31.35 -23.64
N LEU A 442 -1.93 -30.94 -22.51
CA LEU A 442 -0.72 -30.10 -22.52
C LEU A 442 0.48 -30.89 -23.02
N ALA A 443 0.64 -32.15 -22.61
CA ALA A 443 1.67 -33.05 -23.11
C ALA A 443 1.51 -33.32 -24.62
N PHE A 444 0.27 -33.50 -25.09
CA PHE A 444 -0.04 -33.65 -26.51
C PHE A 444 0.40 -32.43 -27.32
N VAL A 445 0.03 -31.23 -26.87
CA VAL A 445 0.38 -29.98 -27.56
C VAL A 445 1.89 -29.72 -27.52
N ARG A 446 2.56 -30.01 -26.40
CA ARG A 446 4.02 -29.86 -26.28
C ARG A 446 4.80 -30.80 -27.20
N SER A 447 4.25 -32.00 -27.45
CA SER A 447 4.87 -32.96 -28.36
C SER A 447 4.81 -32.54 -29.83
N GLY A 448 3.97 -31.55 -30.17
CA GLY A 448 3.75 -31.14 -31.56
C GLY A 448 3.04 -32.20 -32.39
N ALA A 449 2.25 -33.06 -31.76
CA ALA A 449 1.52 -34.13 -32.42
C ALA A 449 0.59 -33.60 -33.54
N PRO A 450 0.32 -34.40 -34.58
CA PRO A 450 -0.59 -34.03 -35.66
C PRO A 450 -1.94 -33.49 -35.16
N GLY A 451 -2.37 -32.34 -35.69
CA GLY A 451 -3.60 -31.66 -35.27
C GLY A 451 -3.43 -30.67 -34.11
N THR A 452 -2.20 -30.38 -33.68
CA THR A 452 -1.90 -29.32 -32.70
C THR A 452 -1.97 -27.93 -33.34
N LEU A 453 -3.05 -27.18 -33.10
CA LEU A 453 -3.27 -25.85 -33.68
C LEU A 453 -3.10 -24.70 -32.67
N ILE A 454 -2.93 -25.01 -31.38
CA ILE A 454 -2.78 -24.01 -30.31
C ILE A 454 -1.45 -24.14 -29.58
N SER A 455 -1.01 -23.03 -28.98
CA SER A 455 0.21 -22.99 -28.16
C SER A 455 -0.01 -23.66 -26.79
N ALA A 456 1.00 -24.38 -26.29
CA ALA A 456 0.97 -24.94 -24.93
C ALA A 456 0.76 -23.86 -23.85
N ASN A 457 1.22 -22.63 -24.10
CA ASN A 457 1.21 -21.57 -23.10
C ASN A 457 -0.20 -21.08 -22.75
N ILE A 458 -1.21 -21.34 -23.59
CA ILE A 458 -2.59 -20.92 -23.34
C ILE A 458 -3.41 -21.98 -22.59
N ILE A 459 -2.85 -23.15 -22.34
CA ILE A 459 -3.50 -24.28 -21.65
C ILE A 459 -3.11 -24.24 -20.18
N ALA A 460 -4.11 -24.34 -19.29
CA ALA A 460 -3.93 -24.56 -17.87
C ALA A 460 -4.68 -25.85 -17.48
N LEU A 461 -4.00 -26.80 -16.84
CA LEU A 461 -4.60 -28.06 -16.39
C LEU A 461 -5.25 -27.94 -15.00
N ALA A 462 -4.90 -26.90 -14.26
CA ALA A 462 -5.40 -26.62 -12.92
C ALA A 462 -5.76 -25.14 -12.78
N GLU A 463 -6.60 -24.85 -11.78
CA GLU A 463 -6.89 -23.48 -11.37
C GLU A 463 -5.88 -23.01 -10.32
N SER A 464 -5.89 -21.71 -9.98
CA SER A 464 -5.03 -21.24 -8.89
C SER A 464 -5.45 -21.87 -7.54
N ASP A 465 -4.51 -22.16 -6.65
CA ASP A 465 -4.77 -22.72 -5.31
C ASP A 465 -5.88 -21.98 -4.55
N ARG A 466 -5.94 -20.66 -4.70
CA ARG A 466 -6.98 -19.81 -4.07
C ARG A 466 -8.39 -20.08 -4.59
N VAL A 467 -8.52 -20.46 -5.87
CA VAL A 467 -9.79 -20.82 -6.50
C VAL A 467 -10.19 -22.24 -6.12
N GLU A 468 -9.22 -23.16 -6.02
CA GLU A 468 -9.48 -24.56 -5.67
C GLU A 468 -9.89 -24.75 -4.21
N HIS A 469 -9.32 -23.96 -3.29
CA HIS A 469 -9.61 -24.06 -1.85
C HIS A 469 -10.82 -23.24 -1.38
N GLN A 470 -11.48 -22.47 -2.26
CA GLN A 470 -12.67 -21.69 -1.91
C GLN A 470 -13.92 -22.25 -2.60
N GLU A 471 -14.84 -22.77 -1.78
CA GLU A 471 -16.04 -23.48 -2.26
C GLU A 471 -16.87 -22.63 -3.24
N LYS A 472 -17.00 -21.32 -3.02
CA LYS A 472 -17.69 -20.40 -3.94
C LYS A 472 -17.11 -20.44 -5.36
N PHE A 473 -15.78 -20.43 -5.50
CA PHE A 473 -15.13 -20.39 -6.81
C PHE A 473 -15.05 -21.76 -7.47
N ARG A 474 -14.95 -22.82 -6.65
CA ARG A 474 -15.06 -24.20 -7.10
C ARG A 474 -16.45 -24.50 -7.67
N GLN A 475 -17.52 -24.04 -7.01
CA GLN A 475 -18.90 -24.21 -7.50
C GLN A 475 -19.15 -23.57 -8.87
N ALA A 476 -18.51 -22.42 -9.15
CA ALA A 476 -18.60 -21.77 -10.47
C ALA A 476 -17.97 -22.61 -11.62
N ARG A 477 -17.20 -23.66 -11.29
CA ARG A 477 -16.55 -24.57 -12.24
C ARG A 477 -17.15 -25.96 -12.25
N MET A 478 -18.27 -26.15 -11.54
CA MET A 478 -19.03 -27.38 -11.59
C MET A 478 -19.95 -27.35 -12.81
N PHE A 479 -19.71 -28.18 -13.80
CA PHE A 479 -20.53 -28.27 -15.02
C PHE A 479 -21.17 -29.65 -15.18
N PRO A 480 -22.27 -29.77 -15.93
CA PRO A 480 -22.92 -31.05 -16.21
C PRO A 480 -22.00 -32.03 -16.94
N VAL A 481 -22.11 -33.30 -16.59
CA VAL A 481 -21.52 -34.44 -17.31
C VAL A 481 -22.52 -35.59 -17.32
N ARG A 482 -22.38 -36.56 -18.23
CA ARG A 482 -23.28 -37.71 -18.25
C ARG A 482 -23.09 -38.56 -16.98
N PRO A 483 -24.14 -39.24 -16.48
CA PRO A 483 -24.03 -40.11 -15.30
C PRO A 483 -22.97 -41.23 -15.43
N ALA A 484 -22.68 -41.69 -16.65
CA ALA A 484 -21.62 -42.66 -16.93
C ALA A 484 -20.20 -42.11 -16.68
N THR A 485 -20.03 -40.79 -16.68
CA THR A 485 -18.77 -40.10 -16.37
C THR A 485 -18.66 -39.82 -14.88
N HIS A 486 -19.72 -39.29 -14.25
CA HIS A 486 -19.75 -39.04 -12.81
C HIS A 486 -21.16 -39.28 -12.25
N PRO A 487 -21.33 -40.07 -11.17
CA PRO A 487 -22.66 -40.45 -10.66
C PRO A 487 -23.59 -39.28 -10.29
N SER A 488 -23.03 -38.14 -9.88
CA SER A 488 -23.81 -36.93 -9.54
C SER A 488 -24.32 -36.15 -10.77
N GLY A 489 -23.90 -36.52 -11.99
CA GLY A 489 -24.19 -35.76 -13.21
C GLY A 489 -23.45 -34.43 -13.32
N ARG A 490 -22.49 -34.13 -12.44
CA ARG A 490 -21.64 -32.92 -12.50
C ARG A 490 -20.20 -33.22 -12.14
N ALA A 491 -19.26 -32.55 -12.81
CA ALA A 491 -17.82 -32.60 -12.51
C ALA A 491 -17.22 -31.20 -12.40
N CYS A 492 -16.07 -31.09 -11.76
CA CYS A 492 -15.32 -29.83 -11.62
C CYS A 492 -14.34 -29.67 -12.78
N PHE A 493 -14.48 -28.62 -13.59
CA PHE A 493 -13.67 -28.37 -14.78
C PHE A 493 -12.57 -27.36 -14.44
N THR A 494 -11.46 -27.86 -13.90
CA THR A 494 -10.29 -27.03 -13.56
C THR A 494 -9.43 -26.72 -14.79
N ALA A 495 -9.39 -27.65 -15.75
CA ALA A 495 -8.66 -27.46 -16.99
C ALA A 495 -9.35 -26.44 -17.91
N HIS A 496 -8.57 -25.49 -18.42
CA HIS A 496 -9.08 -24.41 -19.26
C HIS A 496 -8.04 -23.88 -20.26
N ILE A 497 -8.56 -23.25 -21.32
CA ILE A 497 -7.79 -22.59 -22.37
C ILE A 497 -8.09 -21.10 -22.33
N LYS A 498 -7.03 -20.30 -22.30
CA LYS A 498 -7.08 -18.83 -22.28
C LYS A 498 -7.19 -18.33 -23.72
N LEU A 499 -8.36 -17.83 -24.12
CA LEU A 499 -8.54 -17.19 -25.43
C LEU A 499 -7.98 -15.77 -25.44
N GLU A 500 -7.94 -15.15 -24.26
CA GLU A 500 -7.35 -13.85 -23.96
C GLU A 500 -6.68 -13.92 -22.58
N ARG A 501 -5.54 -13.26 -22.41
CA ARG A 501 -4.74 -13.35 -21.16
C ARG A 501 -4.97 -12.17 -20.24
N CYS A 502 -4.98 -10.97 -20.81
CA CYS A 502 -4.72 -9.75 -20.03
C CYS A 502 -5.92 -8.79 -20.01
N LYS A 503 -6.73 -8.78 -21.08
CA LYS A 503 -7.80 -7.79 -21.24
C LYS A 503 -9.18 -8.37 -20.88
N PRO A 504 -9.96 -7.75 -19.98
CA PRO A 504 -11.36 -8.11 -19.76
C PRO A 504 -12.13 -8.06 -21.09
N PRO A 505 -13.10 -8.96 -21.34
CA PRO A 505 -13.64 -10.02 -20.46
C PRO A 505 -12.73 -11.25 -20.28
N ALA A 506 -11.53 -11.27 -20.86
CA ALA A 506 -10.54 -12.34 -20.76
C ALA A 506 -11.13 -13.76 -20.97
N PRO A 507 -11.80 -14.02 -22.11
CA PRO A 507 -12.58 -15.22 -22.31
C PRO A 507 -11.77 -16.51 -22.18
N ARG A 508 -12.44 -17.55 -21.66
CA ARG A 508 -11.87 -18.88 -21.42
C ARG A 508 -12.80 -19.97 -21.89
N LEU A 509 -12.19 -21.10 -22.22
CA LEU A 509 -12.85 -22.35 -22.53
C LEU A 509 -12.48 -23.38 -21.46
N HIS A 510 -13.46 -23.88 -20.70
CA HIS A 510 -13.23 -24.95 -19.72
C HIS A 510 -13.63 -26.31 -20.30
N PHE A 511 -12.81 -27.32 -20.03
CA PHE A 511 -13.04 -28.68 -20.50
C PHE A 511 -12.75 -29.72 -19.41
N PHE A 512 -13.34 -30.90 -19.57
CA PHE A 512 -13.11 -32.05 -18.70
C PHE A 512 -12.73 -33.26 -19.56
N ASP A 513 -11.53 -33.78 -19.34
CA ASP A 513 -10.98 -34.94 -20.05
C ASP A 513 -11.50 -36.22 -19.39
N ASP A 514 -12.52 -36.83 -19.99
CA ASP A 514 -13.04 -38.14 -19.60
C ASP A 514 -12.61 -39.21 -20.62
N THR A 515 -11.52 -38.95 -21.35
CA THR A 515 -11.10 -39.88 -22.40
C THR A 515 -10.77 -41.23 -21.80
N ASP A 516 -10.14 -41.32 -20.62
CA ASP A 516 -9.72 -42.60 -20.02
C ASP A 516 -10.86 -43.52 -19.58
N ASN A 517 -12.05 -42.97 -19.37
CA ASN A 517 -13.24 -43.74 -19.02
C ASN A 517 -14.18 -43.90 -20.22
N THR A 518 -14.77 -42.80 -20.73
CA THR A 518 -15.78 -42.85 -21.80
C THR A 518 -15.23 -42.59 -23.19
N GLY A 519 -14.01 -42.08 -23.30
CA GLY A 519 -13.44 -41.65 -24.59
C GLY A 519 -13.92 -40.28 -25.06
N LEU A 520 -14.68 -39.56 -24.22
CA LEU A 520 -15.26 -38.26 -24.52
C LEU A 520 -14.53 -37.14 -23.80
N ILE A 521 -14.62 -35.92 -24.33
CA ILE A 521 -14.20 -34.69 -23.65
C ILE A 521 -15.40 -33.77 -23.55
N TYR A 522 -15.69 -33.28 -22.35
CA TYR A 522 -16.80 -32.35 -22.12
C TYR A 522 -16.30 -30.92 -22.25
N ILE A 523 -17.08 -30.06 -22.92
CA ILE A 523 -16.86 -28.62 -22.98
C ILE A 523 -17.91 -27.96 -22.08
N GLY A 524 -17.50 -27.54 -20.89
CA GLY A 524 -18.42 -27.06 -19.85
C GLY A 524 -18.68 -25.56 -19.89
N TYR A 525 -17.74 -24.80 -20.47
CA TYR A 525 -17.83 -23.34 -20.47
C TYR A 525 -17.09 -22.72 -21.64
N LEU A 526 -17.70 -21.70 -22.24
CA LEU A 526 -17.06 -20.79 -23.18
C LEU A 526 -17.66 -19.40 -22.94
N GLY A 527 -16.86 -18.48 -22.41
CA GLY A 527 -17.39 -17.18 -22.02
C GLY A 527 -16.34 -16.32 -21.32
N PRO A 528 -16.76 -15.18 -20.74
CA PRO A 528 -15.91 -14.33 -19.92
C PRO A 528 -15.19 -15.08 -18.81
N HIS A 529 -14.14 -14.48 -18.27
CA HIS A 529 -13.43 -15.03 -17.13
C HIS A 529 -14.37 -15.25 -15.92
N LEU A 530 -14.50 -16.49 -15.46
CA LEU A 530 -15.28 -16.84 -14.26
C LEU A 530 -14.76 -16.10 -13.01
N ALA A 531 -15.63 -15.81 -12.04
CA ALA A 531 -15.25 -15.07 -10.83
C ALA A 531 -14.06 -15.72 -10.08
N THR A 532 -13.16 -14.87 -9.59
CA THR A 532 -12.01 -15.25 -8.75
C THR A 532 -11.82 -14.22 -7.65
N GLY A 533 -10.97 -14.49 -6.65
CA GLY A 533 -10.73 -13.55 -5.54
C GLY A 533 -10.11 -12.19 -5.93
N ARG A 534 -9.91 -11.91 -7.23
CA ARG A 534 -9.40 -10.66 -7.79
C ARG A 534 -10.37 -9.99 -8.79
N THR A 535 -11.47 -10.64 -9.14
CA THR A 535 -12.47 -10.15 -10.11
C THR A 535 -13.84 -10.24 -9.45
N ASN A 536 -14.50 -9.08 -9.29
CA ASN A 536 -15.77 -8.90 -8.57
C ASN A 536 -16.87 -9.87 -9.01
#